data_AF-A0A9W7A8A4-F1
#
_entry.id   AF-A0A9W7A8A4-F1
#
_cell.length_a   1.000
_cell.length_b   1.000
_cell.length_c   1.000
_cell.angle_alpha   90.00
_cell.angle_beta   90.00
_cell.angle_gamma   90.00
#
_symmetry.space_group_name_H-M   'P 1'
#
loop_
_entity.id
_entity.type
_entity.pdbx_description
1 polymer ?
#
loop_
_entity_poly.entity_id
_entity_poly.type
_entity_poly.pdbx_seq_one_letter_code
_entity_poly.pdbx_strand_id
1 'polypeptide(L)'
;MSAEYELRIVKTINEKLKKQFDDLKQLIDEQAGELDLMTTELADTTAEKEKLLELLENTCCPITREPIRDEVINVADAHRYEKEAIEEWLTRSNSSPVTRALTGRSDIQTLKRLCEGVQRLSTAEQNARRLESDLDEEMELRSRSERHVAALRETLIERDERLATAHRETRFYKTQNEKGSADLQAARQQLRNSPYNAPVSPRRAGSLMSTPRLTRSEILEHHVSTLTGWEESVFARTPPNLYPAGPQRSRTEEDLNRSIRNILSSLKIELHRKGASDASTKCAVFYARRLISEIKR
;
A
#
# COMPACT_ATOMS: atom_id res chain seq x y z
N MET A 1 -21.71 -16.97 39.69
CA MET A 1 -22.22 -16.81 38.31
C MET A 1 -22.67 -18.19 37.83
N SER A 2 -23.83 -18.30 37.18
CA SER A 2 -24.45 -19.59 36.79
C SER A 2 -23.73 -20.20 35.58
N ALA A 3 -23.55 -21.53 35.54
CA ALA A 3 -22.98 -22.28 34.42
C ALA A 3 -23.68 -21.99 33.07
N GLU A 4 -24.95 -21.59 33.10
CA GLU A 4 -25.70 -21.17 31.92
C GLU A 4 -25.13 -19.91 31.25
N TYR A 5 -24.52 -19.00 32.03
CA TYR A 5 -23.89 -17.79 31.51
C TYR A 5 -22.61 -18.11 30.72
N GLU A 6 -21.80 -19.04 31.22
CA GLU A 6 -20.58 -19.49 30.55
C GLU A 6 -20.92 -20.22 29.24
N LEU A 7 -21.92 -21.10 29.25
CA LEU A 7 -22.40 -21.79 28.05
C LEU A 7 -22.86 -20.81 26.97
N ARG A 8 -23.54 -19.72 27.37
CA ARG A 8 -24.00 -18.67 26.45
C ARG A 8 -22.84 -17.92 25.80
N ILE A 9 -21.81 -17.58 26.58
CA ILE A 9 -20.60 -16.91 26.07
C ILE A 9 -19.87 -17.82 25.07
N VAL A 10 -19.65 -19.09 25.42
CA VAL A 10 -18.96 -20.05 24.53
C VAL A 10 -19.72 -20.23 23.22
N LYS A 11 -21.04 -20.35 23.28
CA LYS A 11 -21.87 -20.45 22.07
C LYS A 11 -21.73 -19.22 21.17
N THR A 12 -21.79 -18.01 21.75
CA THR A 12 -21.60 -16.76 20.99
C THR A 12 -20.20 -16.65 20.39
N ILE A 13 -19.15 -17.11 21.10
CA ILE A 13 -17.77 -17.13 20.56
C ILE A 13 -17.67 -18.11 19.39
N ASN A 14 -18.21 -19.32 19.52
CA ASN A 14 -18.18 -20.31 18.44
C ASN A 14 -18.96 -19.87 17.20
N GLU A 15 -20.10 -19.21 17.38
CA GLU A 15 -20.86 -18.63 16.26
C GLU A 15 -20.06 -17.53 15.54
N LYS A 16 -19.34 -16.68 16.29
CA LYS A 16 -18.45 -15.66 15.70
C LYS A 16 -17.26 -16.28 14.97
N LEU A 17 -16.59 -17.27 15.56
CA LEU A 17 -15.47 -17.96 14.94
C LEU A 17 -15.89 -18.68 13.66
N LYS A 18 -17.05 -19.36 13.69
CA LYS A 18 -17.59 -20.02 12.50
C LYS A 18 -17.83 -19.03 11.37
N LYS A 19 -18.46 -17.89 11.68
CA LYS A 19 -18.66 -16.82 10.70
C LYS A 19 -17.33 -16.33 10.13
N GLN A 20 -16.33 -16.07 10.97
CA GLN A 20 -15.00 -15.65 10.49
C GLN A 20 -14.33 -16.70 9.60
N PHE A 21 -14.55 -17.99 9.87
CA PHE A 21 -14.00 -19.07 9.06
C PHE A 21 -14.71 -19.18 7.70
N ASP A 22 -16.04 -19.02 7.67
CA ASP A 22 -16.82 -18.99 6.44
C ASP A 22 -16.43 -17.78 5.58
N ASP A 23 -16.25 -16.60 6.18
CA ASP A 23 -15.78 -15.39 5.50
C ASP A 23 -14.36 -15.59 4.91
N LEU A 24 -13.45 -16.24 5.65
CA LEU A 24 -12.09 -16.55 5.17
C LEU A 24 -12.12 -17.54 4.00
N LYS A 25 -12.98 -18.56 4.09
CA LYS A 25 -13.12 -19.57 3.03
C LYS A 25 -13.63 -18.94 1.74
N GLN A 26 -14.62 -18.05 1.84
CA GLN A 26 -15.10 -17.29 0.70
C GLN A 26 -13.98 -16.48 0.04
N LEU A 27 -13.13 -15.81 0.83
CA LEU A 27 -11.99 -15.05 0.31
C LEU A 27 -10.98 -15.95 -0.43
N ILE A 28 -10.71 -17.16 0.09
CA ILE A 28 -9.81 -18.12 -0.54
C ILE A 28 -10.40 -18.62 -1.87
N ASP A 29 -11.69 -18.94 -1.89
CA ASP A 29 -12.38 -19.40 -3.11
C ASP A 29 -12.40 -18.29 -4.18
N GLU A 30 -12.58 -17.03 -3.78
CA GLU A 30 -12.47 -15.86 -4.67
C GLU A 30 -11.05 -15.72 -5.24
N GLN A 31 -10.01 -15.84 -4.41
CA GLN A 31 -8.61 -15.78 -4.88
C GLN A 31 -8.22 -16.97 -5.77
N ALA A 32 -8.76 -18.15 -5.51
CA ALA A 32 -8.53 -19.33 -6.35
C ALA A 32 -9.13 -19.15 -7.75
N GLY A 33 -10.31 -18.52 -7.85
CA GLY A 33 -10.92 -18.16 -9.13
C GLY A 33 -10.11 -17.16 -9.95
N GLU A 34 -9.53 -16.14 -9.30
CA GLU A 34 -8.62 -15.19 -9.96
C GLU A 34 -7.36 -15.87 -10.50
N LEU A 35 -6.80 -16.83 -9.75
CA LEU A 35 -5.61 -17.56 -10.17
C LEU A 35 -5.88 -18.44 -11.40
N ASP A 36 -7.03 -19.10 -11.46
CA ASP A 36 -7.43 -19.95 -12.60
C ASP A 36 -7.55 -19.11 -13.89
N LEU A 37 -8.11 -17.90 -13.76
CA LEU A 37 -8.17 -16.93 -14.86
C LEU A 37 -6.77 -16.53 -15.36
N MET A 38 -5.86 -16.17 -14.44
CA MET A 38 -4.48 -15.81 -14.78
C MET A 38 -3.73 -16.96 -15.46
N THR A 39 -3.93 -18.21 -15.03
CA THR A 39 -3.26 -19.37 -15.65
C THR A 39 -3.77 -19.64 -17.06
N THR A 40 -5.06 -19.39 -17.32
CA THR A 40 -5.66 -19.51 -18.66
C THR A 40 -5.10 -18.45 -19.60
N GLU A 41 -5.00 -17.20 -19.16
CA GLU A 41 -4.35 -16.12 -19.92
C GLU A 41 -2.89 -16.46 -20.26
N LEU A 42 -2.15 -17.04 -19.30
CA LEU A 42 -0.77 -17.45 -19.54
C LEU A 42 -0.67 -18.53 -20.64
N ALA A 43 -1.56 -19.52 -20.64
CA ALA A 43 -1.58 -20.56 -21.66
C ALA A 43 -1.81 -19.97 -23.06
N ASP A 44 -2.74 -19.02 -23.19
CA ASP A 44 -3.00 -18.34 -24.46
C ASP A 44 -1.77 -17.55 -24.95
N THR A 45 -1.03 -16.88 -24.04
CA THR A 45 0.21 -16.18 -24.41
C THR A 45 1.32 -17.12 -24.90
N THR A 46 1.39 -18.35 -24.37
CA THR A 46 2.41 -19.32 -24.81
C THR A 46 2.16 -19.81 -26.24
N ALA A 47 0.89 -20.06 -26.60
CA ALA A 47 0.52 -20.42 -27.96
C ALA A 47 0.78 -19.28 -28.96
N GLU A 48 0.51 -18.03 -28.56
CA GLU A 48 0.82 -16.87 -29.38
C GLU A 48 2.34 -16.70 -29.58
N LYS A 49 3.14 -16.95 -28.55
CA LYS A 49 4.60 -16.93 -28.63
C LYS A 49 5.16 -17.97 -29.59
N GLU A 50 4.64 -19.20 -29.58
CA GLU A 50 5.05 -20.25 -30.52
C GLU A 50 4.77 -19.85 -31.98
N LYS A 51 3.59 -19.27 -32.22
CA LYS A 51 3.20 -18.74 -33.53
C LYS A 51 4.10 -17.57 -33.98
N LEU A 52 4.50 -16.71 -33.04
CA LEU A 52 5.45 -15.62 -33.31
C LEU A 52 6.84 -16.16 -33.65
N LEU A 53 7.28 -17.27 -33.04
CA LEU A 53 8.56 -17.91 -33.35
C LEU A 53 8.58 -18.49 -34.77
N GLU A 54 7.51 -19.18 -35.19
CA GLU A 54 7.37 -19.64 -36.60
C GLU A 54 7.37 -18.47 -37.59
N LEU A 55 6.74 -17.35 -37.24
CA LEU A 55 6.78 -16.13 -38.05
C LEU A 55 8.20 -15.52 -38.09
N LEU A 56 8.90 -15.51 -36.96
CA LEU A 56 10.26 -15.00 -36.84
C LEU A 56 11.25 -15.77 -37.72
N GLU A 57 11.17 -17.10 -37.73
CA GLU A 57 12.00 -17.96 -38.60
C GLU A 57 11.81 -17.62 -40.08
N ASN A 58 10.60 -17.23 -40.49
CA ASN A 58 10.29 -16.82 -41.86
C ASN A 58 10.64 -15.35 -42.17
N THR A 59 11.08 -14.57 -41.19
CA THR A 59 11.46 -13.16 -41.34
C THR A 59 12.97 -12.89 -41.20
N CYS A 60 13.75 -13.91 -40.85
CA CYS A 60 15.20 -13.83 -40.78
C CYS A 60 15.85 -14.20 -42.11
N CYS A 61 16.94 -13.51 -42.46
CA CYS A 61 17.70 -13.80 -43.67
C CYS A 61 18.43 -15.15 -43.51
N PRO A 62 18.30 -16.11 -44.45
CA PRO A 62 19.00 -17.40 -44.37
C PRO A 62 20.54 -17.28 -44.36
N ILE A 63 21.08 -16.18 -44.90
CA ILE A 63 22.53 -15.93 -45.01
C ILE A 63 23.08 -15.35 -43.70
N THR A 64 22.50 -14.24 -43.21
CA THR A 64 23.01 -13.54 -42.01
C THR A 64 22.45 -14.09 -40.71
N ARG A 65 21.31 -14.79 -40.76
CA ARG A 65 20.49 -15.19 -39.61
C ARG A 65 20.02 -14.01 -38.74
N GLU A 66 19.96 -12.82 -39.33
CA GLU A 66 19.44 -11.60 -38.71
C GLU A 66 18.07 -11.22 -39.31
N PRO A 67 17.23 -10.45 -38.60
CA PRO A 67 15.97 -9.93 -39.14
C PRO A 67 16.18 -9.12 -40.42
N ILE A 68 15.43 -9.42 -41.48
CA ILE A 68 15.55 -8.76 -42.79
C ILE A 68 15.08 -7.30 -42.70
N ARG A 69 15.92 -6.35 -43.10
CA ARG A 69 15.63 -4.90 -43.15
C ARG A 69 15.26 -4.44 -44.55
N ASP A 70 16.02 -4.84 -45.57
CA ASP A 70 15.74 -4.58 -46.99
C ASP A 70 15.44 -5.91 -47.70
N GLU A 71 14.16 -6.31 -47.70
CA GLU A 71 13.74 -7.60 -48.25
C GLU A 71 13.81 -7.63 -49.77
N VAL A 72 14.49 -8.66 -50.26
CA VAL A 72 14.44 -9.07 -51.64
C VAL A 72 14.05 -10.54 -51.77
N ILE A 73 13.28 -10.86 -52.80
CA ILE A 73 12.94 -12.25 -53.15
C ILE A 73 13.76 -12.68 -54.35
N ASN A 74 14.35 -13.87 -54.25
CA ASN A 74 14.92 -14.55 -55.41
C ASN A 74 13.81 -15.31 -56.15
N VAL A 75 13.61 -14.99 -57.43
CA VAL A 75 12.57 -15.58 -58.28
C VAL A 75 12.78 -17.08 -58.50
N ALA A 76 14.03 -17.56 -58.45
CA ALA A 76 14.36 -18.96 -58.72
C ALA A 76 13.96 -19.92 -57.60
N ASP A 77 14.02 -19.49 -56.34
CA ASP A 77 13.73 -20.32 -55.18
C ASP A 77 12.60 -19.79 -54.29
N ALA A 78 12.07 -18.60 -54.58
CA ALA A 78 11.06 -17.88 -53.80
C ALA A 78 11.43 -17.62 -52.33
N HIS A 79 12.73 -17.65 -51.99
CA HIS A 79 13.20 -17.32 -50.65
C HIS A 79 13.48 -15.82 -50.52
N ARG A 80 13.35 -15.32 -49.28
CA ARG A 80 13.59 -13.93 -48.92
C ARG A 80 15.00 -13.78 -48.35
N TYR A 81 15.67 -12.72 -48.72
CA TYR A 81 17.01 -12.41 -48.26
C TYR A 81 17.13 -10.94 -47.91
N GLU A 82 18.12 -10.63 -47.07
CA GLU A 82 18.64 -9.27 -46.95
C GLU A 82 19.34 -8.89 -48.25
N LYS A 83 19.00 -7.73 -48.80
CA LYS A 83 19.51 -7.25 -50.09
C LYS A 83 21.03 -7.29 -50.17
N GLU A 84 21.70 -6.68 -49.19
CA GLU A 84 23.17 -6.59 -49.17
C GLU A 84 23.82 -7.98 -49.12
N ALA A 85 23.25 -8.89 -48.33
CA ALA A 85 23.78 -10.22 -48.14
C ALA A 85 23.67 -11.09 -49.41
N ILE A 86 22.53 -11.06 -50.09
CA ILE A 86 22.35 -11.83 -51.33
C ILE A 86 23.13 -11.22 -52.49
N GLU A 87 23.25 -9.89 -52.55
CA GLU A 87 24.06 -9.21 -53.56
C GLU A 87 25.55 -9.54 -53.41
N GLU A 88 26.06 -9.61 -52.17
CA GLU A 88 27.42 -10.07 -51.86
C GLU A 88 27.60 -11.55 -52.22
N TRP A 89 26.66 -12.42 -51.83
CA TRP A 89 26.72 -13.84 -52.17
C TRP A 89 26.81 -14.08 -53.68
N LEU A 90 25.98 -13.38 -54.46
CA LEU A 90 25.97 -13.49 -55.92
C LEU A 90 27.23 -12.96 -56.60
N THR A 91 28.07 -12.17 -55.92
CA THR A 91 29.41 -11.85 -56.46
C THR A 91 30.36 -13.04 -56.43
N ARG A 92 30.18 -13.95 -55.48
CA ARG A 92 31.06 -15.10 -55.24
C ARG A 92 30.52 -16.40 -55.83
N SER A 93 29.20 -16.51 -55.94
CA SER A 93 28.50 -17.73 -56.38
C SER A 93 27.26 -17.38 -57.20
N ASN A 94 27.11 -17.92 -58.40
CA ASN A 94 25.94 -17.68 -59.25
C ASN A 94 24.78 -18.65 -58.95
N SER A 95 24.56 -18.95 -57.67
CA SER A 95 23.56 -19.92 -57.21
C SER A 95 22.90 -19.50 -55.91
N SER A 96 21.67 -19.97 -55.67
CA SER A 96 20.93 -19.75 -54.41
C SER A 96 21.69 -20.30 -53.20
N PRO A 97 21.80 -19.56 -52.09
CA PRO A 97 22.38 -20.06 -50.84
C PRO A 97 21.65 -21.28 -50.25
N VAL A 98 20.32 -21.36 -50.45
CA VAL A 98 19.47 -22.38 -49.83
C VAL A 98 19.31 -23.60 -50.73
N THR A 99 18.95 -23.39 -52.00
CA THR A 99 18.60 -24.47 -52.94
C THR A 99 19.75 -24.86 -53.87
N ARG A 100 20.80 -24.03 -53.94
CA ARG A 100 21.92 -24.15 -54.89
C ARG A 100 21.51 -24.12 -56.37
N ALA A 101 20.27 -23.73 -56.68
CA ALA A 101 19.82 -23.51 -58.05
C ALA A 101 20.59 -22.33 -58.67
N LEU A 102 20.82 -22.36 -59.98
CA LEU A 102 21.44 -21.24 -60.71
C LEU A 102 20.56 -19.99 -60.55
N THR A 103 21.18 -18.89 -60.11
CA THR A 103 20.49 -17.62 -59.87
C THR A 103 21.45 -16.49 -60.18
N GLY A 104 21.02 -15.54 -61.02
CA GLY A 104 21.76 -14.32 -61.33
C GLY A 104 21.21 -13.10 -60.59
N ARG A 105 21.96 -11.99 -60.62
CA ARG A 105 21.53 -10.71 -60.02
C ARG A 105 20.22 -10.15 -60.60
N SER A 106 19.89 -10.50 -61.84
CA SER A 106 18.64 -10.11 -62.50
C SER A 106 17.41 -10.78 -61.88
N ASP A 107 17.60 -11.88 -61.15
CA ASP A 107 16.51 -12.72 -60.64
C ASP A 107 16.09 -12.29 -59.23
N ILE A 108 16.67 -11.21 -58.71
CA ILE A 108 16.33 -10.62 -57.41
C ILE A 108 15.31 -9.50 -57.61
N GLN A 109 14.19 -9.56 -56.89
CA GLN A 109 13.17 -8.50 -56.87
C GLN A 109 13.04 -7.89 -55.48
N THR A 110 13.10 -6.56 -55.39
CA THR A 110 12.91 -5.82 -54.13
C THR A 110 11.44 -5.72 -53.75
N LEU A 111 11.10 -6.09 -52.52
CA LEU A 111 9.74 -5.97 -51.98
C LEU A 111 9.63 -4.76 -51.04
N LYS A 112 9.13 -3.64 -51.58
CA LYS A 112 8.90 -2.41 -50.78
C LYS A 112 7.90 -2.55 -49.62
N ARG A 113 7.03 -3.57 -49.63
CA ARG A 113 5.94 -3.69 -48.63
C ARG A 113 6.40 -4.15 -47.25
N LEU A 114 7.58 -4.76 -47.13
CA LEU A 114 8.00 -5.35 -45.86
C LEU A 114 8.72 -4.38 -44.92
N CYS A 115 9.39 -3.35 -45.45
CA CYS A 115 10.03 -2.33 -44.63
C CYS A 115 9.03 -1.62 -43.69
N GLU A 116 7.78 -1.41 -44.12
CA GLU A 116 6.72 -0.86 -43.27
C GLU A 116 6.36 -1.80 -42.10
N GLY A 117 6.37 -3.12 -42.33
CA GLY A 117 6.10 -4.12 -41.30
C GLY A 117 7.19 -4.16 -40.24
N VAL A 118 8.46 -4.15 -40.67
CA VAL A 118 9.62 -4.12 -39.76
C VAL A 118 9.65 -2.84 -38.93
N GLN A 119 9.36 -1.69 -39.54
CA GLN A 119 9.25 -0.42 -38.82
C GLN A 119 8.16 -0.47 -37.74
N ARG A 120 6.99 -1.04 -38.05
CA ARG A 120 5.90 -1.22 -37.08
C ARG A 120 6.30 -2.15 -35.95
N LEU A 121 6.93 -3.28 -36.24
CA LEU A 121 7.42 -4.22 -35.23
C LEU A 121 8.46 -3.56 -34.31
N SER A 122 9.39 -2.79 -34.87
CA SER A 122 10.38 -2.05 -34.07
C SER A 122 9.73 -1.03 -33.13
N THR A 123 8.72 -0.28 -33.61
CA THR A 123 7.97 0.65 -32.74
C THR A 123 7.14 -0.09 -31.69
N ALA A 124 6.56 -1.24 -32.02
CA ALA A 124 5.82 -2.07 -31.08
C ALA A 124 6.74 -2.63 -29.99
N GLU A 125 7.94 -3.09 -30.34
CA GLU A 125 8.95 -3.56 -29.38
C GLU A 125 9.39 -2.44 -28.43
N GLN A 126 9.62 -1.23 -28.95
CA GLN A 126 9.94 -0.08 -28.10
C GLN A 126 8.80 0.28 -27.14
N ASN A 127 7.54 0.18 -27.59
CA ASN A 127 6.38 0.40 -26.74
C ASN A 127 6.22 -0.72 -25.69
N ALA A 128 6.47 -1.97 -26.05
CA ALA A 128 6.44 -3.10 -25.12
C ALA A 128 7.46 -2.91 -23.98
N ARG A 129 8.70 -2.53 -24.30
CA ARG A 129 9.73 -2.22 -23.29
C ARG A 129 9.33 -1.07 -22.36
N ARG A 130 8.60 -0.07 -22.86
CA ARG A 130 8.07 1.02 -22.04
C ARG A 130 6.98 0.52 -21.09
N LEU A 131 6.05 -0.30 -21.59
CA LEU A 131 5.00 -0.92 -20.79
C LEU A 131 5.57 -1.84 -19.70
N GLU A 132 6.61 -2.63 -20.00
CA GLU A 132 7.32 -3.45 -19.02
C GLU A 132 7.94 -2.58 -17.92
N SER A 133 8.60 -1.48 -18.29
CA SER A 133 9.16 -0.53 -17.32
C SER A 133 8.09 0.14 -16.43
N ASP A 134 6.95 0.51 -17.01
CA ASP A 134 5.83 1.10 -16.27
C ASP A 134 5.22 0.08 -15.29
N LEU A 135 5.13 -1.20 -15.70
CA LEU A 135 4.63 -2.29 -14.86
C LEU A 135 5.56 -2.56 -13.66
N ASP A 136 6.87 -2.57 -13.87
CA ASP A 136 7.86 -2.73 -12.81
C ASP A 136 7.76 -1.59 -11.76
N GLU A 137 7.58 -0.34 -12.21
CA GLU A 137 7.37 0.81 -11.32
C GLU A 137 6.06 0.67 -10.51
N GLU A 138 4.97 0.24 -11.14
CA GLU A 138 3.70 -0.01 -10.45
C GLU A 138 3.81 -1.13 -9.41
N MET A 139 4.54 -2.20 -9.73
CA MET A 139 4.78 -3.32 -8.83
C MET A 139 5.63 -2.91 -7.62
N GLU A 140 6.62 -2.03 -7.82
CA GLU A 140 7.41 -1.44 -6.73
C GLU A 140 6.56 -0.53 -5.83
N LEU A 141 5.70 0.31 -6.42
CA LEU A 141 4.77 1.17 -5.69
C LEU A 141 3.80 0.36 -4.83
N ARG A 142 3.23 -0.73 -5.38
CA ARG A 142 2.37 -1.66 -4.65
C ARG A 142 3.12 -2.29 -3.47
N SER A 143 4.32 -2.81 -3.71
CA SER A 143 5.18 -3.40 -2.67
C SER A 143 5.54 -2.40 -1.57
N ARG A 144 5.71 -1.12 -1.90
CA ARG A 144 5.93 -0.05 -0.92
C ARG A 144 4.67 0.25 -0.11
N SER A 145 3.50 0.25 -0.74
CA SER A 145 2.22 0.45 -0.07
C SER A 145 1.92 -0.67 0.94
N GLU A 146 2.19 -1.92 0.56
CA GLU A 146 1.94 -3.09 1.39
C GLU A 146 2.82 -3.09 2.64
N ARG A 147 4.11 -2.74 2.49
CA ARG A 147 5.02 -2.51 3.62
C ARG A 147 4.52 -1.41 4.56
N HIS A 148 3.98 -0.32 4.00
CA HIS A 148 3.43 0.76 4.81
C HIS A 148 2.18 0.32 5.59
N VAL A 149 1.26 -0.42 4.95
CA VAL A 149 0.08 -0.99 5.60
C VAL A 149 0.48 -1.98 6.70
N ALA A 150 1.50 -2.82 6.47
CA ALA A 150 2.02 -3.73 7.48
C ALA A 150 2.55 -2.98 8.71
N ALA A 151 3.34 -1.92 8.51
CA ALA A 151 3.83 -1.08 9.60
C ALA A 151 2.69 -0.41 10.38
N LEU A 152 1.65 0.08 9.70
CA LEU A 152 0.47 0.64 10.35
C LEU A 152 -0.28 -0.41 11.18
N ARG A 153 -0.39 -1.65 10.70
CA ARG A 153 -0.99 -2.75 11.46
C ARG A 153 -0.20 -3.06 12.74
N GLU A 154 1.13 -3.10 12.66
CA GLU A 154 1.99 -3.34 13.82
C GLU A 154 1.82 -2.23 14.88
N THR A 155 1.85 -0.96 14.48
CA THR A 155 1.60 0.17 15.40
C THR A 155 0.21 0.15 16.04
N LEU A 156 -0.82 -0.32 15.33
CA LEU A 156 -2.16 -0.49 15.91
C LEU A 156 -2.19 -1.61 16.95
N ILE A 157 -1.51 -2.74 16.69
CA ILE A 157 -1.38 -3.83 17.65
C ILE A 157 -0.71 -3.34 18.94
N GLU A 158 0.42 -2.63 18.82
CA GLU A 158 1.10 -2.04 19.99
C GLU A 158 0.19 -1.09 20.78
N ARG A 159 -0.61 -0.27 20.09
CA ARG A 159 -1.55 0.64 20.73
C ARG A 159 -2.62 -0.11 21.52
N ASP A 160 -3.17 -1.17 20.96
CA ASP A 160 -4.20 -1.98 21.60
C ASP A 160 -3.65 -2.75 22.80
N GLU A 161 -2.41 -3.25 22.74
CA GLU A 161 -1.72 -3.85 23.89
C GLU A 161 -1.49 -2.86 25.04
N ARG A 162 -1.12 -1.61 24.70
CA ARG A 162 -0.98 -0.53 25.69
C ARG A 162 -2.32 -0.18 26.33
N LEU A 163 -3.38 -0.06 25.53
CA LEU A 163 -4.74 0.17 26.05
C LEU A 163 -5.22 -0.97 26.95
N ALA A 164 -4.95 -2.22 26.57
CA ALA A 164 -5.27 -3.39 27.39
C ALA A 164 -4.51 -3.36 28.73
N THR A 165 -3.25 -2.94 28.73
CA THR A 165 -2.44 -2.78 29.94
C THR A 165 -2.97 -1.66 30.83
N ALA A 166 -3.27 -0.49 30.28
CA ALA A 166 -3.88 0.62 31.01
C ALA A 166 -5.25 0.23 31.62
N HIS A 167 -6.06 -0.57 30.91
CA HIS A 167 -7.31 -1.09 31.43
C HIS A 167 -7.10 -2.07 32.60
N ARG A 168 -6.08 -2.93 32.54
CA ARG A 168 -5.72 -3.83 33.65
C ARG A 168 -5.31 -3.04 34.89
N GLU A 169 -4.47 -2.02 34.73
CA GLU A 169 -4.06 -1.14 35.83
C GLU A 169 -5.25 -0.39 36.43
N THR A 170 -6.11 0.20 35.59
CA THR A 170 -7.31 0.90 36.05
C THR A 170 -8.23 -0.01 36.86
N ARG A 171 -8.43 -1.26 36.42
CA ARG A 171 -9.19 -2.27 37.18
C ARG A 171 -8.53 -2.59 38.52
N PHE A 172 -7.21 -2.77 38.53
CA PHE A 172 -6.46 -3.01 39.77
C PHE A 172 -6.65 -1.88 40.78
N TYR A 173 -6.45 -0.61 40.38
CA TYR A 173 -6.65 0.54 41.27
C TYR A 173 -8.09 0.66 41.77
N LYS A 174 -9.07 0.38 40.90
CA LYS A 174 -10.48 0.36 41.31
C LYS A 174 -10.73 -0.67 42.41
N THR A 175 -10.21 -1.89 42.26
CA THR A 175 -10.37 -2.94 43.30
C THR A 175 -9.67 -2.60 44.61
N GLN A 176 -8.49 -1.97 44.56
CA GLN A 176 -7.78 -1.51 45.77
C GLN A 176 -8.55 -0.41 46.49
N ASN A 177 -9.12 0.55 45.75
CA ASN A 177 -9.93 1.63 46.32
C ASN A 177 -11.25 1.10 46.93
N GLU A 178 -11.91 0.15 46.26
CA GLU A 178 -13.10 -0.51 46.80
C GLU A 178 -12.79 -1.26 48.11
N LYS A 179 -11.66 -1.98 48.16
CA LYS A 179 -11.19 -2.64 49.39
C LYS A 179 -10.88 -1.63 50.50
N GLY A 180 -10.11 -0.59 50.21
CA GLY A 180 -9.80 0.45 51.20
C GLY A 180 -11.04 1.19 51.72
N SER A 181 -12.03 1.42 50.86
CA SER A 181 -13.34 1.98 51.25
C SER A 181 -14.10 1.04 52.18
N ALA A 182 -14.13 -0.27 51.88
CA ALA A 182 -14.75 -1.28 52.72
C ALA A 182 -14.07 -1.37 54.10
N ASP A 183 -12.74 -1.38 54.14
CA ASP A 183 -11.95 -1.41 55.37
C ASP A 183 -12.21 -0.16 56.23
N LEU A 184 -12.28 1.04 55.61
CA LEU A 184 -12.63 2.28 56.29
C LEU A 184 -14.07 2.27 56.85
N GLN A 185 -15.03 1.71 56.11
CA GLN A 185 -16.40 1.53 56.60
C GLN A 185 -16.46 0.55 57.77
N ALA A 186 -15.75 -0.57 57.70
CA ALA A 186 -15.67 -1.55 58.78
C ALA A 186 -15.07 -0.93 60.05
N ALA A 187 -13.96 -0.19 59.92
CA ALA A 187 -13.35 0.53 61.04
C ALA A 187 -14.31 1.57 61.65
N ARG A 188 -15.02 2.34 60.82
CA ARG A 188 -16.07 3.27 61.29
C ARG A 188 -17.19 2.55 62.04
N GLN A 189 -17.61 1.38 61.58
CA GLN A 189 -18.66 0.60 62.23
C GLN A 189 -18.19 0.04 63.58
N GLN A 190 -16.94 -0.44 63.66
CA GLN A 190 -16.33 -0.89 64.92
C GLN A 190 -16.26 0.25 65.95
N LEU A 191 -15.86 1.45 65.51
CA LEU A 191 -15.85 2.63 66.38
C LEU A 191 -17.25 3.00 66.88
N ARG A 192 -18.29 2.90 66.03
CA ARG A 192 -19.68 3.14 66.46
C ARG A 192 -20.16 2.11 67.49
N ASN A 193 -19.76 0.86 67.33
CA ASN A 193 -20.15 -0.24 68.22
C ASN A 193 -19.29 -0.33 69.49
N SER A 194 -18.27 0.53 69.64
CA SER A 194 -17.39 0.51 70.81
C SER A 194 -18.15 0.97 72.07
N PRO A 195 -18.18 0.16 73.14
CA PRO A 195 -18.91 0.48 74.37
C PRO A 195 -18.36 1.70 75.12
N TYR A 196 -17.18 2.20 74.71
CA TYR A 196 -16.53 3.38 75.29
C TYR A 196 -16.87 4.69 74.57
N ASN A 197 -17.64 4.66 73.47
CA ASN A 197 -18.12 5.86 72.79
C ASN A 197 -19.37 6.43 73.50
N ALA A 198 -19.22 6.82 74.76
CA ALA A 198 -20.20 7.65 75.44
C ALA A 198 -20.21 9.06 74.78
N PRO A 199 -21.37 9.70 74.60
CA PRO A 199 -21.44 11.04 74.05
C PRO A 199 -20.65 12.01 74.92
N VAL A 200 -19.47 12.40 74.44
CA VAL A 200 -18.65 13.43 75.09
C VAL A 200 -19.39 14.74 74.90
N SER A 201 -19.92 15.31 75.99
CA SER A 201 -20.56 16.62 75.98
C SER A 201 -19.66 17.66 75.29
N PRO A 202 -20.24 18.56 74.48
CA PRO A 202 -19.47 19.49 73.66
C PRO A 202 -18.73 20.49 74.56
N ARG A 203 -17.43 20.24 74.81
CA ARG A 203 -16.53 21.28 75.31
C ARG A 203 -16.16 22.19 74.13
N ARG A 204 -16.36 23.49 74.30
CA ARG A 204 -15.92 24.59 73.43
C ARG A 204 -14.52 24.31 72.87
N ALA A 205 -14.44 23.92 71.60
CA ALA A 205 -13.18 23.74 70.90
C ALA A 205 -12.68 25.11 70.44
N GLY A 206 -11.49 25.48 70.93
CA GLY A 206 -10.72 26.60 70.42
C GLY A 206 -10.28 26.33 68.98
N SER A 207 -10.27 27.41 68.19
CA SER A 207 -9.82 27.50 66.81
C SER A 207 -8.48 26.78 66.60
N LEU A 208 -8.49 25.65 65.90
CA LEU A 208 -7.29 24.97 65.42
C LEU A 208 -7.24 25.05 63.90
N MET A 209 -6.04 25.36 63.43
CA MET A 209 -5.66 25.74 62.08
C MET A 209 -6.18 24.79 61.00
N SER A 210 -6.83 25.39 60.00
CA SER A 210 -7.29 24.76 58.76
C SER A 210 -6.10 24.20 57.97
N THR A 211 -5.98 22.88 57.89
CA THR A 211 -5.10 22.25 56.88
C THR A 211 -5.73 22.40 55.49
N PRO A 212 -5.00 22.84 54.47
CA PRO A 212 -5.54 23.05 53.13
C PRO A 212 -5.97 21.72 52.52
N ARG A 213 -7.26 21.59 52.22
CA ARG A 213 -7.78 20.48 51.41
C ARG A 213 -7.51 20.81 49.95
N LEU A 214 -6.69 19.98 49.30
CA LEU A 214 -6.57 20.01 47.85
C LEU A 214 -7.96 19.75 47.24
N THR A 215 -8.36 20.65 46.36
CA THR A 215 -9.62 20.61 45.63
C THR A 215 -9.54 19.55 44.53
N ARG A 216 -10.72 19.05 44.11
CA ARG A 216 -10.82 18.05 43.04
C ARG A 216 -10.19 18.53 41.72
N SER A 217 -10.15 19.84 41.48
CA SER A 217 -9.48 20.45 40.33
C SER A 217 -7.97 20.32 40.41
N GLU A 218 -7.35 20.54 41.58
CA GLU A 218 -5.89 20.42 41.76
C GLU A 218 -5.41 18.97 41.57
N ILE A 219 -6.22 17.98 41.94
CA ILE A 219 -5.93 16.56 41.70
C ILE A 219 -6.02 16.22 40.20
N LEU A 220 -7.00 16.80 39.49
CA LEU A 220 -7.16 16.57 38.04
C LEU A 220 -6.07 17.28 37.23
N GLU A 221 -5.66 18.49 37.61
CA GLU A 221 -4.55 19.21 36.97
C GLU A 221 -3.22 18.47 37.14
N HIS A 222 -2.97 17.87 38.31
CA HIS A 222 -1.79 17.03 38.52
C HIS A 222 -1.80 15.81 37.58
N HIS A 223 -2.95 15.14 37.40
CA HIS A 223 -3.05 14.00 36.49
C HIS A 223 -2.89 14.39 35.01
N VAL A 224 -3.47 15.52 34.58
CA VAL A 224 -3.31 16.02 33.21
C VAL A 224 -1.87 16.45 32.93
N SER A 225 -1.21 17.15 33.88
CA SER A 225 0.20 17.53 33.75
C SER A 225 1.16 16.33 33.68
N THR A 226 0.79 15.20 34.29
CA THR A 226 1.59 13.96 34.21
C THR A 226 1.43 13.29 32.83
N LEU A 227 0.28 13.45 32.18
CA LEU A 227 0.01 12.91 30.84
C LEU A 227 0.61 13.79 29.73
N THR A 228 0.58 15.12 29.87
CA THR A 228 1.16 16.04 28.88
C THR A 228 2.68 16.13 28.95
N GLY A 229 3.28 16.01 30.14
CA GLY A 229 4.74 15.91 30.29
C GLY A 229 5.35 14.63 29.68
N TRP A 230 4.53 13.62 29.37
CA TRP A 230 4.96 12.41 28.69
C TRP A 230 5.09 12.56 27.17
N GLU A 231 4.34 13.48 26.55
CA GLU A 231 4.52 13.78 25.12
C GLU A 231 5.91 14.37 24.84
N GLU A 232 6.47 15.17 25.75
CA GLU A 232 7.82 15.73 25.62
C GLU A 232 8.95 14.71 25.88
N SER A 233 8.70 13.69 26.71
CA SER A 233 9.66 12.61 27.03
C SER A 233 9.84 11.60 25.89
N VAL A 234 8.77 11.32 25.13
CA VAL A 234 8.82 10.43 23.95
C VAL A 234 9.62 11.06 22.80
N PHE A 235 9.69 12.39 22.72
CA PHE A 235 10.54 13.09 21.75
C PHE A 235 12.04 13.10 22.11
N ALA A 236 12.43 12.78 23.34
CA ALA A 236 13.82 12.91 23.82
C ALA A 236 14.70 11.65 23.68
N ARG A 237 14.16 10.52 23.19
CA ARG A 237 14.88 9.22 23.11
C ARG A 237 15.11 8.70 21.68
N THR A 238 15.14 9.59 20.71
CA THR A 238 15.49 9.26 19.31
C THR A 238 16.95 9.68 19.05
N PRO A 239 17.80 8.83 18.46
CA PRO A 239 19.21 9.18 18.21
C PRO A 239 19.33 10.43 17.33
N PRO A 240 20.27 11.35 17.61
CA PRO A 240 20.29 12.72 17.07
C PRO A 240 20.72 12.85 15.60
N ASN A 241 20.61 11.80 14.77
CA ASN A 241 21.17 11.82 13.41
C ASN A 241 20.20 11.55 12.27
N LEU A 242 18.88 11.54 12.54
CA LEU A 242 17.87 11.31 11.49
C LEU A 242 16.63 12.20 11.64
N TYR A 243 16.76 13.51 11.85
CA TYR A 243 15.75 14.48 11.38
C TYR A 243 16.38 15.87 11.16
N PRO A 244 16.13 16.53 10.02
CA PRO A 244 16.44 17.94 9.83
C PRO A 244 15.63 18.81 10.81
N ALA A 245 16.23 19.92 11.22
CA ALA A 245 15.73 20.96 12.13
C ALA A 245 14.21 20.95 12.42
N GLY A 246 13.88 20.89 13.71
CA GLY A 246 12.52 20.96 14.23
C GLY A 246 11.76 22.27 13.90
N PRO A 247 10.45 22.31 14.22
CA PRO A 247 9.48 23.09 13.46
C PRO A 247 9.37 24.53 13.93
N GLN A 248 9.65 25.47 13.01
CA GLN A 248 9.12 26.82 13.08
C GLN A 248 7.59 26.75 12.98
N ARG A 249 6.89 27.04 14.08
CA ARG A 249 5.40 27.01 14.21
C ARG A 249 4.64 28.02 13.33
N SER A 250 5.28 28.64 12.34
CA SER A 250 4.62 29.52 11.35
C SER A 250 4.72 29.01 9.91
N ARG A 251 5.40 27.89 9.64
CA ARG A 251 5.58 27.35 8.28
C ARG A 251 4.65 26.20 7.89
N THR A 252 3.97 25.56 8.84
CA THR A 252 3.23 24.31 8.55
C THR A 252 1.99 24.52 7.68
N GLU A 253 1.27 25.62 7.85
CA GLU A 253 0.09 25.89 7.02
C GLU A 253 0.47 26.34 5.60
N GLU A 254 1.51 27.15 5.44
CA GLU A 254 2.03 27.54 4.13
C GLU A 254 2.63 26.36 3.37
N ASP A 255 3.35 25.47 4.05
CA ASP A 255 3.91 24.26 3.46
C ASP A 255 2.82 23.25 3.11
N LEU A 256 1.79 23.10 3.95
CA LEU A 256 0.60 22.31 3.62
C LEU A 256 -0.14 22.89 2.41
N ASN A 257 -0.34 24.21 2.37
CA ASN A 257 -0.95 24.91 1.23
C ASN A 257 -0.11 24.83 -0.04
N ARG A 258 1.22 24.77 0.08
CA ARG A 258 2.14 24.54 -1.04
C ARG A 258 2.03 23.10 -1.54
N SER A 259 2.00 22.12 -0.64
CA SER A 259 1.84 20.70 -0.97
C SER A 259 0.50 20.43 -1.66
N ILE A 260 -0.60 21.00 -1.14
CA ILE A 260 -1.93 20.95 -1.76
C ILE A 260 -1.91 21.53 -3.18
N ARG A 261 -1.26 22.69 -3.39
CA ARG A 261 -1.15 23.28 -4.72
C ARG A 261 -0.38 22.38 -5.69
N ASN A 262 0.71 21.78 -5.24
CA ASN A 262 1.51 20.87 -6.05
C ASN A 262 0.73 19.60 -6.46
N ILE A 263 0.00 19.00 -5.51
CA ILE A 263 -0.84 17.82 -5.79
C ILE A 263 -1.93 18.17 -6.82
N LEU A 264 -2.61 19.31 -6.65
CA LEU A 264 -3.65 19.74 -7.60
C LEU A 264 -3.08 20.07 -8.99
N SER A 265 -1.86 20.61 -9.08
CA SER A 265 -1.20 20.83 -10.37
C SER A 265 -0.81 19.52 -11.05
N SER A 266 -0.27 18.54 -10.30
CA SER A 266 0.08 17.23 -10.85
C SER A 266 -1.16 16.47 -11.34
N LEU A 267 -2.24 16.49 -10.55
CA LEU A 267 -3.53 15.91 -10.94
C LEU A 267 -4.04 16.51 -12.26
N LYS A 268 -3.93 17.83 -12.42
CA LYS A 268 -4.36 18.53 -13.64
C LYS A 268 -3.53 18.11 -14.86
N ILE A 269 -2.21 18.01 -14.72
CA ILE A 269 -1.31 17.59 -15.79
C ILE A 269 -1.65 16.15 -16.22
N GLU A 270 -1.85 15.26 -15.25
CA GLU A 270 -2.11 13.85 -15.52
C GLU A 270 -3.47 13.62 -16.18
N LEU A 271 -4.50 14.37 -15.78
CA LEU A 271 -5.81 14.34 -16.44
C LEU A 271 -5.72 14.82 -17.89
N HIS A 272 -4.95 15.87 -18.19
CA HIS A 272 -4.72 16.31 -19.57
C HIS A 272 -3.92 15.28 -20.38
N ARG A 273 -2.91 14.64 -19.78
CA ARG A 273 -2.13 13.57 -20.43
C ARG A 273 -3.02 12.39 -20.83
N LYS A 274 -4.01 12.07 -20.00
CA LYS A 274 -5.03 11.03 -20.28
C LYS A 274 -6.16 11.50 -21.19
N GLY A 275 -6.07 12.67 -21.80
CA GLY A 275 -7.07 13.18 -22.75
C GLY A 275 -8.39 13.61 -22.11
N ALA A 276 -8.42 13.87 -20.80
CA ALA A 276 -9.63 14.36 -20.14
C ALA A 276 -10.05 15.72 -20.71
N SER A 277 -11.35 15.89 -20.95
CA SER A 277 -11.90 17.17 -21.39
C SER A 277 -11.68 18.25 -20.34
N ASP A 278 -11.57 19.50 -20.78
CA ASP A 278 -11.32 20.65 -19.90
C ASP A 278 -12.41 20.81 -18.82
N ALA A 279 -13.64 20.35 -19.11
CA ALA A 279 -14.76 20.29 -18.18
C ALA A 279 -14.59 19.19 -17.11
N SER A 280 -14.14 17.99 -17.51
CA SER A 280 -13.85 16.87 -16.60
C SER A 280 -12.71 17.22 -15.64
N THR A 281 -11.64 17.81 -16.17
CA THR A 281 -10.50 18.27 -15.37
C THR A 281 -10.89 19.33 -14.33
N LYS A 282 -11.76 20.28 -14.71
CA LYS A 282 -12.30 21.29 -13.77
C LYS A 282 -13.16 20.66 -12.68
N CYS A 283 -14.01 19.68 -13.02
CA CYS A 283 -14.82 18.95 -12.03
C CYS A 283 -13.95 18.17 -11.03
N ALA A 284 -12.94 17.44 -11.50
CA ALA A 284 -12.05 16.66 -10.65
C ALA A 284 -11.24 17.55 -9.69
N VAL A 285 -10.68 18.65 -10.19
CA VAL A 285 -9.95 19.63 -9.35
C VAL A 285 -10.88 20.29 -8.33
N PHE A 286 -12.13 20.58 -8.70
CA PHE A 286 -13.13 21.12 -7.78
C PHE A 286 -13.47 20.15 -6.65
N TYR A 287 -13.69 18.87 -6.97
CA TYR A 287 -13.97 17.83 -5.99
C TYR A 287 -12.80 17.62 -5.02
N ALA A 288 -11.57 17.56 -5.56
CA ALA A 288 -10.36 17.45 -4.76
C ALA A 288 -10.20 18.65 -3.79
N ARG A 289 -10.47 19.88 -4.25
CA ARG A 289 -10.46 21.07 -3.38
C ARG A 289 -11.49 21.00 -2.26
N ARG A 290 -12.69 20.49 -2.55
CA ARG A 290 -13.75 20.34 -1.55
C ARG A 290 -13.37 19.33 -0.48
N LEU A 291 -12.84 18.17 -0.88
CA LEU A 291 -12.37 17.12 0.02
C LEU A 291 -11.25 17.61 0.94
N ILE A 292 -10.29 18.36 0.37
CA ILE A 292 -9.21 18.99 1.15
C ILE A 292 -9.76 20.03 2.14
N SER A 293 -10.79 20.78 1.75
CA SER A 293 -11.44 21.73 2.66
C SER A 293 -12.21 21.04 3.79
N GLU A 294 -12.74 19.83 3.57
CA GLU A 294 -13.38 19.04 4.62
C GLU A 294 -12.35 18.44 5.58
N ILE A 295 -11.21 17.96 5.07
CA ILE A 295 -10.10 17.46 5.91
C ILE A 295 -9.50 18.55 6.79
N LYS A 296 -9.52 19.81 6.33
CA LYS A 296 -9.03 20.96 7.10
C LYS A 296 -9.99 21.43 8.21
N ARG A 297 -11.26 21.05 8.15
CA ARG A 297 -12.27 21.41 9.16
C ARG A 297 -12.28 20.40 10.29
#